data_AF-A0A510Y1A9-F1
#
_entry.id   AF-A0A510Y1A9-F1
#
_cell.length_a   1.000
_cell.length_b   1.000
_cell.length_c   1.000
_cell.angle_alpha   90.00
_cell.angle_beta   90.00
_cell.angle_gamma   90.00
#
_symmetry.space_group_name_H-M   'P 1'
#
loop_
_entity.id
_entity.type
_entity.pdbx_description
1 polymer ?
#
loop_
_entity_poly.entity_id
_entity_poly.type
_entity_poly.pdbx_seq_one_letter_code
_entity_poly.pdbx_strand_id
1 'polypeptide(L)'
;MGQFKPQKNVYAVIDLGSNSFHMLIAKSIAGGLQTIGRVKRKVRLAAGLDNENVLSTEAMQRGWECLALFAERLQDIPKQNITIVATATLRLATNADVFKTQAEKILGHTINVISGELEARTIYKGVAHTSSCTGKQLVIDIGGASTEVVIGKGFEALHYKSLNMGCVTYLERYFKDCQLSEANFNAAIKAAHVVIDEIAPEYKAAGWQIASGASGTVQAIQEIMVAQNLDDLLTLEKLNKIKDQSIAYSTIAALDLPGLSEERRLVFVSGLAILIALFESLNIEKMGLAGGALREGVLYSMVPEFHNSDIRKRTVDGFMDRYHVDQKQASRVSSLVMQLAAQVGDSWPLESAHALPLLNAAAQLHEIGLLIEYKQYHKHTAYILENTDMPGFSQSEHKVIAAIANAHRSDIQKGSFDTLGANSKLAQYLVRLLRIAVILSMRRQDDVLPKIELSVENDTLDLKFANNWLKEHPLMASELQQESKLQSKLGWKLIVN
;
A
#
# COMPACT_ATOMS: atom_id res chain seq x y z
N MET A 1 -10.30 18.28 36.45
CA MET A 1 -9.15 17.76 35.68
C MET A 1 -9.39 16.28 35.46
N GLY A 2 -9.79 15.88 34.25
CA GLY A 2 -10.00 14.47 33.93
C GLY A 2 -8.65 13.74 33.95
N GLN A 3 -8.54 12.69 34.77
CA GLN A 3 -7.40 11.79 34.71
C GLN A 3 -7.32 11.20 33.30
N PHE A 4 -6.35 11.63 32.51
CA PHE A 4 -6.04 11.05 31.20
C PHE A 4 -5.64 9.59 31.43
N LYS A 5 -6.55 8.67 31.16
CA LYS A 5 -6.21 7.24 31.09
C LYS A 5 -5.31 7.05 29.87
N PRO A 6 -4.14 6.42 29.99
CA PRO A 6 -3.29 6.14 28.84
C PRO A 6 -4.11 5.32 27.82
N GLN A 7 -4.08 5.75 26.55
CA GLN A 7 -4.82 5.06 25.49
C GLN A 7 -4.12 3.72 25.22
N LYS A 8 -4.63 2.64 25.82
CA LYS A 8 -4.05 1.30 25.74
C LYS A 8 -3.85 0.78 24.31
N ASN A 9 -4.56 1.34 23.34
CA ASN A 9 -4.51 0.96 21.93
C ASN A 9 -3.69 1.91 21.06
N VAL A 10 -2.93 2.86 21.63
CA VAL A 10 -2.00 3.71 20.88
C VAL A 10 -0.59 3.14 20.97
N TYR A 11 0.08 3.09 19.82
CA TYR A 11 1.41 2.55 19.63
C TYR A 11 2.28 3.58 18.90
N ALA A 12 3.57 3.59 19.23
CA ALA A 12 4.55 4.42 18.54
C ALA A 12 5.76 3.61 18.11
N VAL A 13 6.23 3.87 16.89
CA VAL A 13 7.47 3.36 16.35
C VAL A 13 8.37 4.52 16.02
N ILE A 14 9.61 4.50 16.51
CA ILE A 14 10.67 5.40 16.10
C ILE A 14 11.72 4.62 15.34
N ASP A 15 12.08 5.14 14.17
CA ASP A 15 13.09 4.59 13.27
C ASP A 15 14.23 5.61 13.13
N LEU A 16 15.40 5.26 13.68
CA LEU A 16 16.62 6.05 13.66
C LEU A 16 17.44 5.72 12.41
N GLY A 17 16.96 6.22 11.27
CA GLY A 17 17.57 6.01 9.97
C GLY A 17 18.78 6.90 9.67
N SER A 18 19.48 6.55 8.59
CA SER A 18 20.70 7.23 8.12
C SER A 18 20.50 8.69 7.73
N ASN A 19 19.40 9.00 7.02
CA ASN A 19 19.12 10.34 6.52
C ASN A 19 18.13 11.11 7.41
N SER A 20 17.13 10.41 7.93
CA SER A 20 16.03 11.01 8.70
C SER A 20 15.63 10.09 9.83
N PHE A 21 15.20 10.70 10.94
CA PHE A 21 14.49 10.00 11.99
C PHE A 21 13.00 10.11 11.72
N HIS A 22 12.31 9.00 11.93
CA HIS A 22 10.89 8.88 11.68
C HIS A 22 10.18 8.43 12.94
N MET A 23 9.04 9.04 13.24
CA MET A 23 8.13 8.60 14.28
C MET A 23 6.75 8.36 13.64
N LEU A 24 6.21 7.17 13.85
CA LEU A 24 4.86 6.78 13.45
C LEU A 24 4.07 6.48 14.71
N ILE A 25 2.94 7.18 14.89
CA ILE A 25 2.00 6.92 15.98
C ILE A 25 0.71 6.42 15.35
N ALA A 26 0.25 5.26 15.79
CA ALA A 26 -0.96 4.64 15.29
C ALA A 26 -1.84 4.14 16.43
N LYS A 27 -3.14 4.08 16.16
CA LYS A 27 -4.15 3.54 17.06
C LYS A 27 -4.70 2.25 16.47
N SER A 28 -4.70 1.17 17.26
CA SER A 28 -5.39 -0.07 16.90
C SER A 28 -6.90 0.11 17.10
N ILE A 29 -7.66 0.06 16.01
CA ILE A 29 -9.12 0.21 16.00
C ILE A 29 -9.70 -0.82 15.03
N ALA A 30 -10.67 -1.61 15.48
CA ALA A 30 -11.47 -2.48 14.62
C ALA A 30 -10.60 -3.39 13.72
N GLY A 31 -9.59 -4.05 14.30
CA GLY A 31 -8.71 -4.92 13.52
C GLY A 31 -7.85 -4.20 12.47
N GLY A 32 -7.64 -2.88 12.58
CA GLY A 32 -6.76 -2.12 11.70
C GLY A 32 -5.90 -1.11 12.46
N LEU A 33 -4.86 -0.58 11.80
CA LEU A 33 -4.01 0.49 12.32
C LEU A 33 -4.42 1.82 11.69
N GLN A 34 -4.92 2.74 12.52
CA GLN A 34 -5.16 4.11 12.11
C GLN A 34 -3.93 4.95 12.46
N THR A 35 -3.26 5.50 11.46
CA THR A 35 -2.19 6.49 11.71
C THR A 35 -2.79 7.76 12.32
N ILE A 36 -2.33 8.15 13.50
CA ILE A 36 -2.77 9.37 14.21
C ILE A 36 -1.65 10.42 14.31
N GLY A 37 -0.42 10.06 13.92
CA GLY A 37 0.68 11.00 13.85
C GLY A 37 1.85 10.45 13.03
N ARG A 38 2.45 11.30 12.20
CA ARG A 38 3.75 11.05 11.57
C ARG A 38 4.64 12.26 11.81
N VAL A 39 5.87 12.00 12.22
CA VAL A 39 6.91 13.02 12.30
C VAL A 39 8.13 12.50 11.54
N LYS A 40 8.68 13.33 10.68
CA LYS A 40 9.92 13.07 9.95
C LYS A 40 10.83 14.26 10.17
N ARG A 41 12.08 14.01 10.56
CA ARG A 41 13.10 15.05 10.74
C ARG A 41 14.40 14.62 10.08
N LYS A 42 14.99 15.50 9.28
CA LYS A 42 16.28 15.26 8.65
C LYS A 42 17.40 15.46 9.67
N VAL A 43 18.04 14.37 10.06
CA VAL A 43 19.18 14.38 10.99
C VAL A 43 20.50 14.25 10.22
N ARG A 44 20.47 13.53 9.09
CA ARG A 44 21.65 13.16 8.28
C ARG A 44 22.74 12.57 9.16
N LEU A 45 22.40 11.56 9.94
CA LEU A 45 23.31 10.92 10.87
C LEU A 45 24.47 10.25 10.10
N ALA A 46 24.20 9.64 8.95
CA ALA A 46 25.22 9.00 8.11
C ALA A 46 26.26 9.97 7.55
N ALA A 47 25.90 11.24 7.33
CA ALA A 47 26.84 12.25 6.83
C ALA A 47 27.90 12.65 7.89
N GLY A 48 27.70 12.25 9.15
CA GLY A 48 28.68 12.43 10.22
C GLY A 48 29.60 11.24 10.45
N LEU A 49 29.49 10.16 9.67
CA LEU A 49 30.43 9.04 9.73
C LEU A 49 31.68 9.39 8.92
N ASP A 50 32.85 9.25 9.54
CA ASP A 50 34.13 9.34 8.86
C ASP A 50 34.59 7.98 8.27
N ASN A 51 35.80 7.94 7.74
CA ASN A 51 36.38 6.73 7.14
C ASN A 51 36.65 5.61 8.16
N GLU A 52 36.70 5.93 9.45
CA GLU A 52 36.88 4.99 10.57
C GLU A 52 35.53 4.59 11.20
N ASN A 53 34.43 5.01 10.58
CA ASN A 53 33.06 4.88 11.08
C ASN A 53 32.84 5.50 12.46
N VAL A 54 33.54 6.59 12.78
CA VAL A 54 33.28 7.37 14.00
C VAL A 54 32.23 8.44 13.66
N LEU A 55 31.18 8.54 14.47
CA LEU A 55 30.19 9.61 14.37
C LEU A 55 30.73 10.92 14.93
N SER A 56 30.63 11.98 14.15
CA SER A 56 30.96 13.34 14.58
C SER A 56 30.05 13.84 15.69
N THR A 57 30.59 14.70 16.57
CA THR A 57 29.84 15.32 17.67
C THR A 57 28.65 16.12 17.16
N GLU A 58 28.80 16.82 16.04
CA GLU A 58 27.74 17.62 15.42
C GLU A 58 26.58 16.73 14.94
N ALA A 59 26.87 15.55 14.38
CA ALA A 59 25.84 14.61 13.95
C ALA A 59 25.10 13.99 15.14
N MET A 60 25.82 13.64 16.21
CA MET A 60 25.22 13.17 17.46
C MET A 60 24.32 14.23 18.10
N GLN A 61 24.78 15.48 18.17
CA GLN A 61 24.00 16.60 18.73
C GLN A 61 22.69 16.83 17.97
N ARG A 62 22.73 16.87 16.63
CA ARG A 62 21.50 16.96 15.81
C ARG A 62 20.54 15.81 16.07
N GLY A 63 21.07 14.61 16.26
CA GLY A 63 20.26 13.43 16.60
C GLY A 63 19.58 13.57 17.95
N TRP A 64 20.32 13.96 19.01
CA TRP A 64 19.78 14.15 20.35
C TRP A 64 18.72 15.26 20.41
N GLU A 65 18.93 16.39 19.73
CA GLU A 65 17.95 17.47 19.61
C GLU A 65 16.65 16.98 18.96
N CYS A 66 16.75 16.17 17.90
CA CYS A 66 15.58 15.55 17.29
C CYS A 66 14.85 14.60 18.25
N LEU A 67 15.59 13.81 19.03
CA LEU A 67 15.01 12.86 19.98
C LEU A 67 14.33 13.55 21.17
N ALA A 68 14.82 14.72 21.59
CA ALA A 68 14.15 15.52 22.62
C ALA A 68 12.74 15.95 22.17
N LEU A 69 12.59 16.33 20.89
CA LEU A 69 11.28 16.62 20.31
C LEU A 69 10.38 15.38 20.22
N PHE A 70 10.95 14.20 19.95
CA PHE A 70 10.17 12.96 19.92
C PHE A 70 9.72 12.54 21.31
N ALA A 71 10.57 12.70 22.33
CA ALA A 71 10.27 12.38 23.72
C ALA A 71 9.03 13.12 24.24
N GLU A 72 8.86 14.40 23.87
CA GLU A 72 7.66 15.18 24.19
C GLU A 72 6.38 14.51 23.66
N ARG A 73 6.42 13.94 22.45
CA ARG A 73 5.25 13.31 21.82
C ARG A 73 4.92 11.93 22.40
N LEU A 74 5.88 11.28 23.06
CA LEU A 74 5.72 9.92 23.62
C LEU A 74 5.09 9.89 25.03
N GLN A 75 4.99 11.04 25.72
CA GLN A 75 4.64 11.10 27.16
C GLN A 75 3.33 10.39 27.53
N ASP A 76 2.34 10.37 26.63
CA ASP A 76 1.01 9.80 26.87
C ASP A 76 0.84 8.35 26.37
N ILE A 77 1.91 7.73 25.86
CA ILE A 77 1.87 6.39 25.26
C ILE A 77 2.46 5.37 26.24
N PRO A 78 1.78 4.23 26.53
CA PRO A 78 2.32 3.20 27.40
C PRO A 78 3.71 2.73 26.93
N LYS A 79 4.66 2.56 27.86
CA LYS A 79 6.05 2.21 27.51
C LYS A 79 6.15 0.92 26.68
N GLN A 80 5.32 -0.07 26.97
CA GLN A 80 5.27 -1.34 26.22
C GLN A 80 4.74 -1.19 24.79
N ASN A 81 4.07 -0.08 24.47
CA ASN A 81 3.55 0.23 23.15
C ASN A 81 4.49 1.15 22.36
N ILE A 82 5.73 1.35 22.81
CA ILE A 82 6.74 2.16 22.13
C ILE A 82 7.89 1.24 21.73
N THR A 83 8.27 1.25 20.46
CA THR A 83 9.46 0.55 19.97
C THR A 83 10.35 1.52 19.21
N ILE A 84 11.63 1.54 19.57
CA ILE A 84 12.64 2.41 18.94
C ILE A 84 13.69 1.50 18.30
N VAL A 85 13.84 1.60 17.00
CA VAL A 85 14.80 0.83 16.21
C VAL A 85 15.84 1.77 15.60
N ALA A 86 17.07 1.29 15.51
CA ALA A 86 18.15 1.97 14.82
C ALA A 86 18.77 1.06 13.77
N THR A 87 19.08 1.62 12.60
CA THR A 87 19.45 0.86 11.41
C THR A 87 20.91 1.10 11.03
N ALA A 88 21.23 1.07 9.74
CA ALA A 88 22.59 1.00 9.20
C ALA A 88 23.61 1.96 9.84
N THR A 89 23.27 3.22 10.09
CA THR A 89 24.25 4.19 10.61
C THR A 89 24.73 3.86 12.01
N LEU A 90 23.83 3.55 12.95
CA LEU A 90 24.24 3.16 14.30
C LEU A 90 24.79 1.73 14.36
N ARG A 91 24.48 0.89 13.37
CA ARG A 91 25.10 -0.43 13.21
C ARG A 91 26.56 -0.34 12.75
N LEU A 92 26.89 0.65 11.92
CA LEU A 92 28.25 0.88 11.40
C LEU A 92 29.13 1.68 12.38
N ALA A 93 28.54 2.60 13.15
CA ALA A 93 29.29 3.51 13.99
C ALA A 93 30.07 2.79 15.12
N THR A 94 31.39 2.98 15.17
CA THR A 94 32.25 2.39 16.22
C THR A 94 32.00 3.01 17.60
N ASN A 95 31.50 4.25 17.64
CA ASN A 95 31.11 4.98 18.85
C ASN A 95 29.58 5.05 19.05
N ALA A 96 28.80 4.12 18.48
CA ALA A 96 27.34 4.10 18.58
C ALA A 96 26.82 4.14 20.03
N ASP A 97 27.52 3.50 20.97
CA ASP A 97 27.13 3.44 22.38
C ASP A 97 27.12 4.82 23.06
N VAL A 98 27.99 5.74 22.62
CA VAL A 98 28.01 7.13 23.10
C VAL A 98 26.71 7.83 22.71
N PHE A 99 26.33 7.72 21.44
CA PHE A 99 25.06 8.26 20.95
C PHE A 99 23.86 7.63 21.66
N LYS A 100 23.84 6.30 21.74
CA LYS A 100 22.75 5.50 22.30
C LYS A 100 22.50 5.81 23.77
N THR A 101 23.55 5.83 24.60
CA THR A 101 23.42 6.07 26.04
C THR A 101 22.73 7.41 26.34
N GLN A 102 23.10 8.46 25.60
CA GLN A 102 22.49 9.77 25.77
C GLN A 102 21.07 9.83 25.18
N ALA A 103 20.86 9.19 24.03
CA ALA A 103 19.56 9.09 23.38
C ALA A 103 18.51 8.35 24.24
N GLU A 104 18.88 7.24 24.88
CA GLU A 104 18.01 6.47 25.79
C GLU A 104 17.63 7.27 27.04
N LYS A 105 18.54 8.12 27.56
CA LYS A 105 18.23 9.06 28.65
C LYS A 105 17.21 10.12 28.24
N ILE A 106 17.35 10.66 27.02
CA ILE A 106 16.42 11.67 26.48
C ILE A 106 15.03 11.07 26.27
N LEU A 107 14.96 9.86 25.70
CA LEU A 107 13.71 9.20 25.37
C LEU A 107 13.04 8.53 26.58
N GLY A 108 13.82 8.04 27.54
CA GLY A 108 13.33 7.17 28.62
C GLY A 108 12.99 5.74 28.14
N HIS A 109 13.55 5.33 26.99
CA HIS A 109 13.30 4.06 26.30
C HIS A 109 14.59 3.48 25.75
N THR A 110 14.65 2.15 25.64
CA THR A 110 15.79 1.46 25.02
C THR A 110 15.74 1.58 23.50
N ILE A 111 16.91 1.73 22.89
CA ILE A 111 17.09 1.76 21.43
C ILE A 111 17.62 0.40 20.97
N ASN A 112 16.87 -0.25 20.10
CA ASN A 112 17.25 -1.54 19.53
C ASN A 112 17.99 -1.32 18.21
N VAL A 113 19.31 -1.49 18.22
CA VAL A 113 20.09 -1.52 16.98
C VAL A 113 19.83 -2.87 16.30
N ILE A 114 19.22 -2.85 15.11
CA ILE A 114 18.82 -4.08 14.41
C ILE A 114 19.86 -4.47 13.35
N SER A 115 20.06 -5.79 13.17
CA SER A 115 20.86 -6.29 12.06
C SER A 115 20.18 -5.96 10.74
N GLY A 116 20.96 -5.87 9.66
CA GLY A 116 20.41 -5.64 8.33
C GLY A 116 19.43 -6.75 7.89
N GLU A 117 19.66 -7.99 8.31
CA GLU A 117 18.73 -9.10 8.06
C GLU A 117 17.41 -8.95 8.81
N LEU A 118 17.44 -8.52 10.08
CA LEU A 118 16.24 -8.24 10.85
C LEU A 118 15.48 -7.04 10.26
N GLU A 119 16.20 -6.01 9.83
CA GLU A 119 15.64 -4.86 9.10
C GLU A 119 14.91 -5.32 7.83
N ALA A 120 15.59 -6.10 6.98
CA ALA A 120 15.03 -6.65 5.74
C ALA A 120 13.76 -7.48 6.00
N ARG A 121 13.81 -8.42 6.97
CA ARG A 121 12.63 -9.23 7.34
C ARG A 121 11.48 -8.36 7.86
N THR A 122 11.79 -7.32 8.61
CA THR A 122 10.78 -6.42 9.18
C THR A 122 10.16 -5.55 8.10
N ILE A 123 10.95 -5.02 7.16
CA ILE A 123 10.46 -4.34 5.96
C ILE A 123 9.51 -5.24 5.18
N TYR A 124 9.91 -6.49 4.91
CA TYR A 124 9.05 -7.44 4.22
C TYR A 124 7.76 -7.69 4.99
N LYS A 125 7.80 -7.83 6.32
CA LYS A 125 6.58 -7.93 7.14
C LYS A 125 5.68 -6.71 6.99
N GLY A 126 6.25 -5.50 6.94
CA GLY A 126 5.50 -4.26 6.68
C GLY A 126 4.83 -4.26 5.31
N VAL A 127 5.55 -4.68 4.27
CA VAL A 127 4.99 -4.85 2.91
C VAL A 127 3.90 -5.92 2.91
N ALA A 128 4.17 -7.09 3.48
CA ALA A 128 3.26 -8.22 3.52
C ALA A 128 1.97 -7.91 4.30
N HIS A 129 1.96 -6.97 5.25
CA HIS A 129 0.72 -6.56 5.94
C HIS A 129 -0.03 -5.39 5.29
N THR A 130 0.57 -4.75 4.27
CA THR A 130 -0.02 -3.58 3.59
C THR A 130 -0.35 -3.85 2.13
N SER A 131 0.31 -4.83 1.53
CA SER A 131 0.21 -5.19 0.12
C SER A 131 -0.16 -6.67 0.00
N SER A 132 -1.25 -6.98 -0.70
CA SER A 132 -1.62 -8.38 -0.97
C SER A 132 -0.89 -8.88 -2.22
N CYS A 133 -0.29 -10.06 -2.17
CA CYS A 133 0.28 -10.72 -3.34
C CYS A 133 -0.08 -12.20 -3.34
N THR A 134 -0.41 -12.75 -4.51
CA THR A 134 -0.49 -14.19 -4.74
C THR A 134 0.87 -14.69 -5.22
N GLY A 135 1.44 -15.67 -4.50
CA GLY A 135 2.77 -16.20 -4.83
C GLY A 135 3.94 -15.46 -4.15
N LYS A 136 5.12 -15.56 -4.74
CA LYS A 136 6.37 -14.95 -4.27
C LYS A 136 6.46 -13.48 -4.69
N GLN A 137 6.92 -12.64 -3.79
CA GLN A 137 7.12 -11.21 -4.00
C GLN A 137 8.57 -10.83 -3.72
N LEU A 138 9.17 -10.08 -4.65
CA LEU A 138 10.43 -9.37 -4.43
C LEU A 138 10.14 -8.00 -3.83
N VAL A 139 10.81 -7.66 -2.73
CA VAL A 139 10.76 -6.36 -2.05
C VAL A 139 12.15 -5.76 -2.02
N ILE A 140 12.26 -4.51 -2.46
CA ILE A 140 13.51 -3.73 -2.46
C ILE A 140 13.29 -2.45 -1.66
N ASP A 141 14.11 -2.17 -0.65
CA ASP A 141 14.10 -0.90 0.08
C ASP A 141 15.47 -0.24 -0.06
N ILE A 142 15.54 0.91 -0.73
CA ILE A 142 16.80 1.67 -0.88
C ILE A 142 16.87 2.71 0.24
N GLY A 143 17.59 2.40 1.30
CA GLY A 143 17.86 3.29 2.41
C GLY A 143 18.97 4.30 2.13
N GLY A 144 19.39 5.02 3.18
CA GLY A 144 20.46 6.01 3.10
C GLY A 144 21.86 5.38 3.02
N ALA A 145 22.10 4.31 3.78
CA ALA A 145 23.39 3.63 3.84
C ALA A 145 23.34 2.13 3.49
N SER A 146 22.16 1.51 3.53
CA SER A 146 21.94 0.13 3.11
C SER A 146 20.76 0.02 2.14
N THR A 147 20.68 -1.13 1.47
CA THR A 147 19.57 -1.53 0.61
C THR A 147 19.16 -2.94 0.96
N GLU A 148 17.90 -3.14 1.32
CA GLU A 148 17.36 -4.44 1.66
C GLU A 148 16.69 -5.07 0.44
N VAL A 149 16.99 -6.34 0.17
CA VAL A 149 16.45 -7.12 -0.95
C VAL A 149 15.85 -8.41 -0.38
N VAL A 150 14.54 -8.58 -0.52
CA VAL A 150 13.81 -9.69 0.12
C VAL A 150 12.91 -10.38 -0.89
N ILE A 151 12.97 -11.70 -0.97
CA ILE A 151 11.93 -12.52 -1.60
C ILE A 151 11.14 -13.21 -0.48
N GLY A 152 9.83 -13.08 -0.50
CA GLY A 152 8.96 -13.78 0.43
C GLY A 152 7.67 -14.27 -0.20
N LYS A 153 6.88 -15.05 0.55
CA LYS A 153 5.56 -15.53 0.14
C LYS A 153 4.60 -15.41 1.32
N GLY A 154 3.46 -14.75 1.11
CA GLY A 154 2.55 -14.42 2.21
C GLY A 154 3.29 -13.60 3.27
N PHE A 155 3.21 -14.01 4.53
CA PHE A 155 3.87 -13.33 5.66
C PHE A 155 5.30 -13.81 5.94
N GLU A 156 5.83 -14.74 5.16
CA GLU A 156 7.15 -15.34 5.37
C GLU A 156 8.19 -14.78 4.40
N ALA A 157 9.29 -14.26 4.95
CA ALA A 157 10.49 -13.91 4.18
C ALA A 157 11.33 -15.17 3.94
N LEU A 158 11.60 -15.48 2.68
CA LEU A 158 12.30 -16.71 2.24
C LEU A 158 13.79 -16.46 2.00
N HIS A 159 14.10 -15.40 1.25
CA HIS A 159 15.46 -14.93 1.00
C HIS A 159 15.53 -13.45 1.40
N TYR A 160 16.52 -13.05 2.18
CA TYR A 160 16.67 -11.66 2.59
C TYR A 160 18.14 -11.31 2.77
N LYS A 161 18.53 -10.16 2.23
CA LYS A 161 19.87 -9.61 2.32
C LYS A 161 19.79 -8.10 2.54
N SER A 162 20.73 -7.58 3.32
CA SER A 162 20.97 -6.15 3.49
C SER A 162 22.31 -5.83 2.88
N LEU A 163 22.31 -5.10 1.78
CA LEU A 163 23.49 -4.72 1.01
C LEU A 163 24.02 -3.38 1.51
N ASN A 164 25.34 -3.23 1.62
CA ASN A 164 26.00 -2.00 2.09
C ASN A 164 26.10 -0.95 0.97
N MET A 165 24.94 -0.55 0.45
CA MET A 165 24.78 0.47 -0.57
C MET A 165 23.51 1.27 -0.30
N GLY A 166 23.58 2.59 -0.30
CA GLY A 166 22.41 3.44 -0.09
C GLY A 166 22.60 4.82 -0.67
N CYS A 167 21.50 5.56 -0.84
CA CYS A 167 21.49 6.80 -1.61
C CYS A 167 22.38 7.90 -1.02
N VAL A 168 22.53 7.99 0.30
CA VAL A 168 23.43 8.97 0.95
C VAL A 168 24.89 8.55 0.73
N THR A 169 25.22 7.29 0.98
CA THR A 169 26.61 6.80 0.80
C THR A 169 27.07 6.86 -0.65
N TYR A 170 26.17 6.63 -1.61
CA TYR A 170 26.49 6.68 -3.04
C TYR A 170 26.57 8.11 -3.56
N LEU A 171 25.78 9.04 -3.00
CA LEU A 171 25.91 10.47 -3.29
C LEU A 171 27.34 10.94 -2.97
N GLU A 172 27.85 10.65 -1.78
CA GLU A 172 29.18 11.13 -1.37
C GLU A 172 30.35 10.45 -2.09
N ARG A 173 30.14 9.24 -2.63
CA ARG A 173 31.18 8.50 -3.36
C ARG A 173 31.23 8.85 -4.85
N TYR A 174 30.08 9.01 -5.50
CA TYR A 174 29.99 9.08 -6.96
C TYR A 174 29.46 10.41 -7.51
N PHE A 175 28.90 11.27 -6.65
CA PHE A 175 28.31 12.54 -7.03
C PHE A 175 28.79 13.70 -6.13
N LYS A 176 29.98 13.55 -5.54
CA LYS A 176 30.58 14.53 -4.62
C LYS A 176 30.84 15.91 -5.25
N ASP A 177 31.05 15.93 -6.56
CA ASP A 177 31.24 17.13 -7.38
C ASP A 177 29.91 17.84 -7.74
N CYS A 178 28.77 17.29 -7.27
CA CYS A 178 27.42 17.73 -7.58
C CYS A 178 27.07 17.69 -9.07
N GLN A 179 27.85 17.02 -9.92
CA GLN A 179 27.62 16.91 -11.35
C GLN A 179 26.73 15.69 -11.67
N LEU A 180 25.81 15.86 -12.60
CA LEU A 180 24.93 14.82 -13.14
C LEU A 180 25.47 14.34 -14.48
N SER A 181 26.73 13.91 -14.50
CA SER A 181 27.38 13.40 -15.71
C SER A 181 27.04 11.93 -15.95
N GLU A 182 27.11 11.51 -17.21
CA GLU A 182 27.01 10.08 -17.57
C GLU A 182 28.11 9.25 -16.88
N ALA A 183 29.30 9.82 -16.71
CA ALA A 183 30.40 9.17 -15.99
C ALA A 183 30.06 8.90 -14.52
N ASN A 184 29.44 9.85 -13.82
CA ASN A 184 29.05 9.70 -12.41
C ASN A 184 27.96 8.63 -12.25
N PHE A 185 26.95 8.64 -13.12
CA PHE A 185 25.91 7.59 -13.15
C PHE A 185 26.52 6.22 -13.44
N ASN A 186 27.36 6.09 -14.47
CA ASN A 186 27.98 4.82 -14.83
C ASN A 186 28.87 4.27 -13.71
N ALA A 187 29.63 5.14 -13.02
CA ALA A 187 30.43 4.74 -11.87
C ALA A 187 29.57 4.22 -10.71
N ALA A 188 28.47 4.92 -10.39
CA ALA A 188 27.54 4.50 -9.34
C ALA A 188 26.83 3.17 -9.68
N ILE A 189 26.32 3.03 -10.92
CA ILE A 189 25.66 1.82 -11.40
C ILE A 189 26.63 0.63 -11.38
N LYS A 190 27.85 0.82 -11.90
CA LYS A 190 28.89 -0.22 -11.91
C LYS A 190 29.25 -0.69 -10.49
N ALA A 191 29.35 0.25 -9.54
CA ALA A 191 29.62 -0.12 -8.16
C ALA A 191 28.46 -0.88 -7.50
N ALA A 192 27.21 -0.51 -7.82
CA ALA A 192 26.04 -1.25 -7.35
C ALA A 192 26.01 -2.67 -7.92
N HIS A 193 26.33 -2.86 -9.21
CA HIS A 193 26.44 -4.20 -9.82
C HIS A 193 27.37 -5.12 -9.03
N VAL A 194 28.57 -4.64 -8.67
CA VAL A 194 29.54 -5.45 -7.91
C VAL A 194 28.93 -6.01 -6.63
N VAL A 195 28.11 -5.21 -5.92
CA VAL A 195 27.45 -5.64 -4.68
C VAL A 195 26.25 -6.56 -4.95
N ILE A 196 25.47 -6.27 -5.99
CA ILE A 196 24.22 -7.00 -6.28
C ILE A 196 24.52 -8.36 -6.93
N ASP A 197 25.54 -8.44 -7.77
CA ASP A 197 25.90 -9.65 -8.52
C ASP A 197 26.34 -10.79 -7.58
N GLU A 198 26.77 -10.49 -6.36
CA GLU A 198 27.03 -11.49 -5.31
C GLU A 198 25.77 -12.27 -4.92
N ILE A 199 24.59 -11.63 -4.94
CA ILE A 199 23.31 -12.25 -4.54
C ILE A 199 22.42 -12.60 -5.74
N ALA A 200 22.67 -12.00 -6.91
CA ALA A 200 21.78 -12.10 -8.07
C ALA A 200 21.47 -13.53 -8.53
N PRO A 201 22.44 -14.49 -8.57
CA PRO A 201 22.14 -15.86 -8.99
C PRO A 201 21.10 -16.55 -8.10
N GLU A 202 21.23 -16.41 -6.77
CA GLU A 202 20.31 -17.01 -5.80
C GLU A 202 18.90 -16.43 -5.97
N TYR A 203 18.80 -15.09 -6.09
CA TYR A 203 17.51 -14.42 -6.21
C TYR A 203 16.81 -14.74 -7.54
N LYS A 204 17.56 -14.76 -8.65
CA LYS A 204 17.02 -15.15 -9.96
C LYS A 204 16.55 -16.60 -9.98
N ALA A 205 17.27 -17.51 -9.31
CA ALA A 205 16.86 -18.90 -9.18
C ALA A 205 15.60 -19.07 -8.31
N ALA A 206 15.46 -18.27 -7.25
CA ALA A 206 14.29 -18.30 -6.39
C ALA A 206 13.02 -17.77 -7.09
N GLY A 207 13.16 -16.71 -7.88
CA GLY A 207 12.11 -16.10 -8.69
C GLY A 207 11.00 -15.42 -7.88
N TRP A 208 10.23 -14.57 -8.56
CA TRP A 208 9.07 -13.86 -8.00
C TRP A 208 7.98 -13.66 -9.07
N GLN A 209 6.75 -13.42 -8.62
CA GLN A 209 5.62 -13.05 -9.47
C GLN A 209 5.44 -11.53 -9.56
N ILE A 210 5.76 -10.81 -8.48
CA ILE A 210 5.67 -9.35 -8.44
C ILE A 210 6.91 -8.77 -7.74
N ALA A 211 7.35 -7.59 -8.18
CA ALA A 211 8.35 -6.81 -7.49
C ALA A 211 7.74 -5.52 -6.92
N SER A 212 8.15 -5.14 -5.73
CA SER A 212 7.70 -3.92 -5.07
C SER A 212 8.87 -3.18 -4.45
N GLY A 213 8.89 -1.87 -4.64
CA GLY A 213 9.85 -0.99 -4.02
C GLY A 213 9.25 -0.33 -2.78
N ALA A 214 10.01 -0.37 -1.69
CA ALA A 214 9.79 0.43 -0.50
C ALA A 214 10.74 1.65 -0.53
N SER A 215 10.59 2.54 0.45
CA SER A 215 11.43 3.73 0.65
C SER A 215 11.16 4.95 -0.26
N GLY A 216 11.89 6.02 0.05
CA GLY A 216 11.76 7.32 -0.60
C GLY A 216 12.27 7.42 -2.03
N THR A 217 13.17 6.52 -2.46
CA THR A 217 13.69 6.55 -3.85
C THR A 217 12.59 6.13 -4.82
N VAL A 218 11.94 5.00 -4.55
CA VAL A 218 10.84 4.47 -5.36
C VAL A 218 9.63 5.42 -5.30
N GLN A 219 9.32 5.96 -4.12
CA GLN A 219 8.28 6.96 -3.97
C GLN A 219 8.52 8.20 -4.85
N ALA A 220 9.74 8.75 -4.86
CA ALA A 220 10.07 9.92 -5.68
C ALA A 220 9.92 9.63 -7.19
N ILE A 221 10.32 8.43 -7.63
CA ILE A 221 10.14 8.00 -9.02
C ILE A 221 8.66 7.89 -9.37
N GLN A 222 7.84 7.34 -8.47
CA GLN A 222 6.39 7.29 -8.65
C GLN A 222 5.77 8.68 -8.78
N GLU A 223 6.15 9.62 -7.91
CA GLU A 223 5.69 11.01 -7.94
C GLU A 223 6.05 11.71 -9.26
N ILE A 224 7.26 11.46 -9.78
CA ILE A 224 7.69 11.95 -11.10
C ILE A 224 6.84 11.34 -12.22
N MET A 225 6.62 10.02 -12.19
CA MET A 225 5.83 9.32 -13.20
C MET A 225 4.39 9.81 -13.24
N VAL A 226 3.76 9.99 -12.07
CA VAL A 226 2.41 10.55 -11.96
C VAL A 226 2.36 11.97 -12.51
N ALA A 227 3.33 12.82 -12.16
CA ALA A 227 3.42 14.19 -12.70
C ALA A 227 3.62 14.22 -14.23
N GLN A 228 4.23 13.18 -14.81
CA GLN A 228 4.41 13.01 -16.24
C GLN A 228 3.26 12.22 -16.93
N ASN A 229 2.18 11.90 -16.21
CA ASN A 229 1.04 11.11 -16.69
C ASN A 229 1.45 9.72 -17.26
N LEU A 230 2.44 9.09 -16.65
CA LEU A 230 2.86 7.73 -16.97
C LEU A 230 2.09 6.72 -16.11
N ASP A 231 1.98 5.47 -16.58
CA ASP A 231 1.39 4.40 -15.75
C ASP A 231 2.23 4.11 -14.50
N ASP A 232 1.59 3.52 -13.50
CA ASP A 232 2.13 3.40 -12.15
C ASP A 232 3.24 2.35 -11.97
N LEU A 233 3.60 1.58 -13.01
CA LEU A 233 4.60 0.52 -12.90
C LEU A 233 5.97 0.99 -13.41
N LEU A 234 6.99 0.89 -12.56
CA LEU A 234 8.37 1.20 -12.91
C LEU A 234 8.90 0.13 -13.86
N THR A 235 9.57 0.54 -14.93
CA THR A 235 10.28 -0.33 -15.88
C THR A 235 11.69 0.20 -16.08
N LEU A 236 12.63 -0.65 -16.48
CA LEU A 236 14.02 -0.23 -16.75
C LEU A 236 14.08 0.88 -17.82
N GLU A 237 13.21 0.84 -18.82
CA GLU A 237 13.09 1.89 -19.84
C GLU A 237 12.74 3.26 -19.22
N LYS A 238 11.72 3.30 -18.34
CA LYS A 238 11.32 4.53 -17.66
C LYS A 238 12.41 5.05 -16.74
N LEU A 239 13.11 4.16 -16.02
CA LEU A 239 14.22 4.54 -15.15
C LEU A 239 15.36 5.18 -15.94
N ASN A 240 15.73 4.59 -17.09
CA ASN A 240 16.74 5.16 -17.97
C ASN A 240 16.30 6.51 -18.55
N LYS A 241 15.03 6.66 -18.94
CA LYS A 241 14.51 7.96 -19.40
C LYS A 241 14.62 9.04 -18.32
N ILE A 242 14.31 8.71 -17.06
CA ILE A 242 14.45 9.65 -15.93
C ILE A 242 15.93 9.95 -15.63
N LYS A 243 16.83 8.97 -15.80
CA LYS A 243 18.29 9.18 -15.73
C LYS A 243 18.75 10.19 -16.78
N ASP A 244 18.34 10.01 -18.03
CA ASP A 244 18.73 10.89 -19.13
C ASP A 244 18.18 12.31 -18.94
N GLN A 245 16.93 12.44 -18.45
CA GLN A 245 16.36 13.72 -18.03
C GLN A 245 17.21 14.36 -16.92
N SER A 246 17.64 13.58 -15.92
CA SER A 246 18.48 14.08 -14.82
C SER A 246 19.83 14.60 -15.33
N ILE A 247 20.47 13.88 -16.25
CA ILE A 247 21.74 14.28 -16.87
C ILE A 247 21.60 15.62 -17.62
N ALA A 248 20.46 15.87 -18.26
CA ALA A 248 20.22 17.13 -18.98
C ALA A 248 20.28 18.39 -18.09
N TYR A 249 20.04 18.26 -16.78
CA TYR A 249 20.18 19.38 -15.83
C TYR A 249 21.62 19.66 -15.41
N SER A 250 22.58 18.79 -15.76
CA SER A 250 24.03 18.90 -15.51
C SER A 250 24.47 18.91 -14.04
N THR A 251 23.70 19.48 -13.11
CA THR A 251 24.05 19.56 -11.68
C THR A 251 22.87 19.22 -10.78
N ILE A 252 23.16 18.73 -9.58
CA ILE A 252 22.14 18.43 -8.56
C ILE A 252 21.36 19.70 -8.19
N ALA A 253 22.03 20.86 -8.13
CA ALA A 253 21.39 22.12 -7.77
C ALA A 253 20.34 22.57 -8.79
N ALA A 254 20.61 22.34 -10.08
CA ALA A 254 19.71 22.69 -11.18
C ALA A 254 18.59 21.66 -11.39
N LEU A 255 18.68 20.46 -10.81
CA LEU A 255 17.74 19.37 -11.03
C LEU A 255 16.30 19.74 -10.61
N ASP A 256 15.42 19.85 -11.60
CA ASP A 256 14.02 20.25 -11.41
C ASP A 256 13.07 19.37 -12.23
N LEU A 257 12.98 18.09 -11.85
CA LEU A 257 12.06 17.14 -12.48
C LEU A 257 10.63 17.35 -11.95
N PRO A 258 9.61 17.40 -12.82
CA PRO A 258 8.21 17.44 -12.37
C PRO A 258 7.91 16.30 -11.40
N GLY A 259 7.30 16.62 -10.25
CA GLY A 259 6.99 15.66 -9.19
C GLY A 259 8.13 15.38 -8.19
N LEU A 260 9.38 15.77 -8.49
CA LEU A 260 10.49 15.61 -7.56
C LEU A 260 10.48 16.73 -6.50
N SER A 261 10.21 16.37 -5.25
CA SER A 261 10.30 17.33 -4.15
C SER A 261 11.73 17.83 -3.93
N GLU A 262 11.86 19.11 -3.55
CA GLU A 262 13.15 19.72 -3.19
C GLU A 262 13.88 18.92 -2.10
N GLU A 263 13.13 18.33 -1.16
CA GLU A 263 13.70 17.49 -0.12
C GLU A 263 14.46 16.27 -0.64
N ARG A 264 14.04 15.72 -1.78
CA ARG A 264 14.56 14.49 -2.37
C ARG A 264 15.65 14.76 -3.39
N ARG A 265 15.68 15.95 -4.00
CA ARG A 265 16.63 16.37 -5.04
C ARG A 265 18.06 15.91 -4.77
N LEU A 266 18.55 16.13 -3.55
CA LEU A 266 19.93 15.83 -3.16
C LEU A 266 20.32 14.34 -3.27
N VAL A 267 19.45 13.43 -2.85
CA VAL A 267 19.75 11.99 -2.74
C VAL A 267 19.08 11.15 -3.84
N PHE A 268 18.30 11.80 -4.71
CA PHE A 268 17.51 11.13 -5.72
C PHE A 268 18.37 10.40 -6.76
N VAL A 269 19.38 11.08 -7.31
CA VAL A 269 20.17 10.57 -8.45
C VAL A 269 21.00 9.34 -8.11
N SER A 270 21.57 9.29 -6.90
CA SER A 270 22.29 8.12 -6.40
C SER A 270 21.34 6.96 -6.09
N GLY A 271 20.14 7.24 -5.57
CA GLY A 271 19.09 6.24 -5.41
C GLY A 271 18.61 5.66 -6.75
N LEU A 272 18.43 6.51 -7.76
CA LEU A 272 18.07 6.10 -9.12
C LEU A 272 19.14 5.19 -9.73
N ALA A 273 20.42 5.53 -9.58
CA ALA A 273 21.53 4.70 -10.04
C ALA A 273 21.52 3.30 -9.40
N ILE A 274 21.31 3.20 -8.08
CA ILE A 274 21.19 1.91 -7.37
C ILE A 274 19.99 1.11 -7.91
N LEU A 275 18.85 1.76 -8.13
CA LEU A 275 17.65 1.08 -8.61
C LEU A 275 17.80 0.55 -10.03
N ILE A 276 18.48 1.29 -10.92
CA ILE A 276 18.80 0.83 -12.28
C ILE A 276 19.65 -0.44 -12.22
N ALA A 277 20.72 -0.44 -11.41
CA ALA A 277 21.58 -1.61 -11.25
C ALA A 277 20.82 -2.83 -10.70
N LEU A 278 19.85 -2.62 -9.79
CA LEU A 278 18.98 -3.69 -9.29
C LEU A 278 18.07 -4.26 -10.38
N PHE A 279 17.46 -3.40 -11.20
CA PHE A 279 16.63 -3.83 -12.33
C PHE A 279 17.44 -4.68 -13.32
N GLU A 280 18.65 -4.24 -13.64
CA GLU A 280 19.54 -4.92 -14.58
C GLU A 280 20.07 -6.25 -14.02
N SER A 281 20.61 -6.26 -12.79
CA SER A 281 21.26 -7.46 -12.23
C SER A 281 20.25 -8.58 -11.92
N LEU A 282 19.04 -8.21 -11.49
CA LEU A 282 17.97 -9.12 -11.10
C LEU A 282 16.96 -9.40 -12.23
N ASN A 283 17.10 -8.77 -13.40
CA ASN A 283 16.15 -8.86 -14.52
C ASN A 283 14.71 -8.52 -14.11
N ILE A 284 14.51 -7.40 -13.40
CA ILE A 284 13.18 -6.96 -12.98
C ILE A 284 12.45 -6.36 -14.18
N GLU A 285 11.33 -6.95 -14.58
CA GLU A 285 10.51 -6.42 -15.67
C GLU A 285 9.70 -5.20 -15.25
N LYS A 286 9.00 -5.31 -14.11
CA LYS A 286 8.10 -4.30 -13.57
C LYS A 286 8.16 -4.27 -12.06
N MET A 287 8.09 -3.07 -11.47
CA MET A 287 8.02 -2.86 -10.03
C MET A 287 6.91 -1.87 -9.67
N GLY A 288 6.11 -2.20 -8.64
CA GLY A 288 5.14 -1.26 -8.04
C GLY A 288 5.65 -0.64 -6.74
N LEU A 289 4.90 0.33 -6.19
CA LEU A 289 5.16 0.90 -4.86
C LEU A 289 4.54 0.02 -3.77
N ALA A 290 5.30 -0.31 -2.73
CA ALA A 290 4.80 -1.03 -1.57
C ALA A 290 3.97 -0.11 -0.63
N GLY A 291 2.93 -0.66 0.00
CA GLY A 291 2.07 0.08 0.93
C GLY A 291 2.67 0.37 2.32
N GLY A 292 3.82 -0.23 2.65
CA GLY A 292 4.47 -0.13 3.96
C GLY A 292 5.95 -0.50 3.90
N ALA A 293 6.69 -0.21 4.96
CA ALA A 293 8.13 -0.51 5.05
C ALA A 293 8.49 -0.94 6.49
N LEU A 294 9.69 -0.56 6.96
CA LEU A 294 10.20 -0.93 8.28
C LEU A 294 9.23 -0.57 9.43
N ARG A 295 8.72 0.67 9.47
CA ARG A 295 7.89 1.16 10.58
C ARG A 295 6.57 0.42 10.69
N GLU A 296 5.91 0.21 9.55
CA GLU A 296 4.72 -0.62 9.48
C GLU A 296 5.03 -2.04 9.96
N GLY A 297 6.14 -2.65 9.54
CA GLY A 297 6.56 -3.97 9.99
C GLY A 297 6.79 -4.09 11.50
N VAL A 298 7.43 -3.09 12.11
CA VAL A 298 7.58 -3.01 13.57
C VAL A 298 6.22 -2.88 14.23
N LEU A 299 5.39 -1.95 13.75
CA LEU A 299 4.07 -1.67 14.32
C LEU A 299 3.14 -2.90 14.26
N TYR A 300 3.11 -3.60 13.12
CA TYR A 300 2.38 -4.86 12.98
C TYR A 300 2.92 -5.97 13.88
N SER A 301 4.19 -5.92 14.30
CA SER A 301 4.77 -6.87 15.25
C SER A 301 4.41 -6.58 16.70
N MET A 302 3.99 -5.35 17.01
CA MET A 302 3.62 -4.94 18.37
C MET A 302 2.16 -5.27 18.72
N VAL A 303 1.33 -5.56 17.72
CA VAL A 303 -0.11 -5.76 17.88
C VAL A 303 -0.46 -7.23 17.58
N PRO A 304 -0.78 -8.04 18.60
CA PRO A 304 -0.98 -9.48 18.47
C PRO A 304 -2.03 -9.90 17.44
N GLU A 305 -3.06 -9.09 17.26
CA GLU A 305 -4.20 -9.32 16.34
C GLU A 305 -3.78 -9.38 14.87
N PHE A 306 -2.56 -8.95 14.53
CA PHE A 306 -2.06 -8.95 13.16
C PHE A 306 -1.19 -10.15 12.78
N HIS A 307 -1.00 -11.11 13.68
CA HIS A 307 -0.30 -12.34 13.33
C HIS A 307 -1.16 -13.23 12.40
N ASN A 308 -0.68 -13.45 11.17
CA ASN A 308 -1.20 -14.41 10.17
C ASN A 308 -2.72 -14.29 9.87
N SER A 309 -3.17 -13.12 9.40
CA SER A 309 -4.55 -12.88 8.97
C SER A 309 -4.65 -12.37 7.52
N ASP A 310 -5.70 -12.76 6.80
CA ASP A 310 -6.00 -12.23 5.46
C ASP A 310 -6.20 -10.71 5.53
N ILE A 311 -5.31 -9.97 4.86
CA ILE A 311 -5.25 -8.49 4.91
C ILE A 311 -6.52 -7.88 4.34
N ARG A 312 -7.02 -8.41 3.22
CA ARG A 312 -8.20 -7.85 2.54
C ARG A 312 -9.43 -8.06 3.41
N LYS A 313 -9.58 -9.27 3.95
CA LYS A 313 -10.65 -9.58 4.91
C LYS A 313 -10.58 -8.66 6.13
N ARG A 314 -9.40 -8.53 6.73
CA ARG A 314 -9.17 -7.65 7.90
C ARG A 314 -9.51 -6.20 7.59
N THR A 315 -9.13 -5.69 6.42
CA THR A 315 -9.48 -4.34 5.98
C THR A 315 -11.00 -4.18 5.90
N VAL A 316 -11.69 -5.10 5.22
CA VAL A 316 -13.16 -5.06 5.08
C VAL A 316 -13.86 -5.16 6.44
N ASP A 317 -13.46 -6.12 7.29
CA ASP A 317 -13.98 -6.26 8.65
C ASP A 317 -13.78 -4.97 9.45
N GLY A 318 -12.61 -4.33 9.34
CA GLY A 318 -12.33 -3.07 10.03
C GLY A 318 -13.14 -1.87 9.54
N PHE A 319 -13.53 -1.82 8.26
CA PHE A 319 -14.51 -0.86 7.78
C PHE A 319 -15.90 -1.16 8.36
N MET A 320 -16.35 -2.41 8.31
CA MET A 320 -17.67 -2.80 8.83
C MET A 320 -17.84 -2.42 10.30
N ASP A 321 -16.84 -2.73 11.12
CA ASP A 321 -16.82 -2.41 12.55
C ASP A 321 -16.77 -0.89 12.80
N ARG A 322 -15.90 -0.15 12.08
CA ARG A 322 -15.73 1.30 12.26
C ARG A 322 -16.99 2.09 11.88
N TYR A 323 -17.68 1.68 10.84
CA TYR A 323 -18.87 2.36 10.32
C TYR A 323 -20.19 1.73 10.78
N HIS A 324 -20.13 0.79 11.73
CA HIS A 324 -21.30 0.12 12.30
C HIS A 324 -22.23 -0.48 11.24
N VAL A 325 -21.64 -1.12 10.23
CA VAL A 325 -22.39 -1.78 9.15
C VAL A 325 -23.21 -2.95 9.71
N ASP A 326 -24.43 -3.13 9.19
CA ASP A 326 -25.23 -4.33 9.44
C ASP A 326 -24.53 -5.55 8.82
N GLN A 327 -23.78 -6.27 9.63
CA GLN A 327 -23.00 -7.44 9.20
C GLN A 327 -23.87 -8.54 8.59
N LYS A 328 -25.14 -8.68 9.01
CA LYS A 328 -26.06 -9.68 8.43
C LYS A 328 -26.45 -9.27 7.01
N GLN A 329 -26.79 -8.00 6.81
CA GLN A 329 -27.09 -7.50 5.47
C GLN A 329 -25.87 -7.55 4.54
N ALA A 330 -24.70 -7.13 5.02
CA ALA A 330 -23.45 -7.22 4.27
C ALA A 330 -23.16 -8.67 3.83
N SER A 331 -23.30 -9.63 4.74
CA SER A 331 -23.09 -11.06 4.47
C SER A 331 -24.14 -11.62 3.49
N ARG A 332 -25.39 -11.16 3.56
CA ARG A 332 -26.46 -11.56 2.64
C ARG A 332 -26.18 -11.12 1.21
N VAL A 333 -25.85 -9.84 1.02
CA VAL A 333 -25.50 -9.28 -0.30
C VAL A 333 -24.23 -9.93 -0.85
N SER A 334 -23.19 -10.09 -0.01
CA SER A 334 -21.94 -10.76 -0.36
C SER A 334 -22.15 -12.22 -0.77
N SER A 335 -22.93 -13.00 -0.01
CA SER A 335 -23.20 -14.40 -0.36
C SER A 335 -23.96 -14.52 -1.68
N LEU A 336 -25.00 -13.69 -1.86
CA LEU A 336 -25.80 -13.70 -3.08
C LEU A 336 -25.00 -13.25 -4.31
N VAL A 337 -24.20 -12.19 -4.19
CA VAL A 337 -23.41 -11.71 -5.34
C VAL A 337 -22.35 -12.74 -5.76
N MET A 338 -21.78 -13.47 -4.80
CA MET A 338 -20.82 -14.55 -5.09
C MET A 338 -21.51 -15.76 -5.75
N GLN A 339 -22.75 -16.09 -5.36
CA GLN A 339 -23.56 -17.09 -6.05
C GLN A 339 -23.90 -16.67 -7.48
N LEU A 340 -24.28 -15.41 -7.70
CA LEU A 340 -24.57 -14.90 -9.04
C LEU A 340 -23.30 -14.88 -9.91
N ALA A 341 -22.17 -14.45 -9.37
CA ALA A 341 -20.89 -14.44 -10.08
C ALA A 341 -20.46 -15.85 -10.53
N ALA A 342 -20.67 -16.86 -9.69
CA ALA A 342 -20.39 -18.25 -10.04
C ALA A 342 -21.26 -18.78 -11.19
N GLN A 343 -22.50 -18.27 -11.34
CA GLN A 343 -23.41 -18.68 -12.42
C GLN A 343 -23.10 -18.02 -13.76
N VAL A 344 -22.48 -16.84 -13.75
CA VAL A 344 -21.99 -16.20 -15.00
C VAL A 344 -20.88 -17.01 -15.67
N GLY A 345 -20.06 -17.72 -14.88
CA GLY A 345 -18.97 -18.56 -15.35
C GLY A 345 -18.00 -17.83 -16.29
N ASP A 346 -17.49 -18.54 -17.29
CA ASP A 346 -16.53 -18.04 -18.28
C ASP A 346 -17.09 -16.98 -19.24
N SER A 347 -18.40 -16.72 -19.21
CA SER A 347 -19.03 -15.76 -20.11
C SER A 347 -18.50 -14.34 -19.88
N TRP A 348 -18.10 -14.03 -18.65
CA TRP A 348 -17.37 -12.83 -18.27
C TRP A 348 -16.03 -13.19 -17.62
N PRO A 349 -14.97 -12.38 -17.77
CA PRO A 349 -13.64 -12.65 -17.23
C PRO A 349 -13.55 -12.41 -15.70
N LEU A 350 -14.47 -13.01 -14.94
CA LEU A 350 -14.56 -12.88 -13.48
C LEU A 350 -13.60 -13.81 -12.74
N GLU A 351 -13.04 -14.82 -13.41
CA GLU A 351 -12.07 -15.74 -12.83
C GLU A 351 -10.67 -15.12 -12.62
N SER A 352 -10.44 -13.88 -13.07
CA SER A 352 -9.22 -13.18 -12.71
C SER A 352 -9.07 -13.15 -11.18
N ALA A 353 -7.86 -13.43 -10.68
CA ALA A 353 -7.57 -13.56 -9.25
C ALA A 353 -7.98 -12.35 -8.39
N HIS A 354 -8.30 -11.22 -9.03
CA HIS A 354 -8.65 -9.96 -8.40
C HIS A 354 -10.16 -9.66 -8.42
N ALA A 355 -10.91 -10.07 -9.45
CA ALA A 355 -12.30 -9.64 -9.65
C ALA A 355 -13.25 -10.00 -8.50
N LEU A 356 -13.28 -11.27 -8.08
CA LEU A 356 -14.15 -11.74 -6.99
C LEU A 356 -13.83 -11.07 -5.65
N PRO A 357 -12.55 -10.91 -5.23
CA PRO A 357 -12.23 -10.11 -4.05
C PRO A 357 -12.75 -8.66 -4.09
N LEU A 358 -12.70 -7.97 -5.23
CA LEU A 358 -13.22 -6.59 -5.35
C LEU A 358 -14.74 -6.56 -5.22
N LEU A 359 -15.42 -7.50 -5.89
CA LEU A 359 -16.87 -7.64 -5.82
C LEU A 359 -17.34 -7.91 -4.39
N ASN A 360 -16.66 -8.84 -3.71
CA ASN A 360 -16.95 -9.17 -2.32
C ASN A 360 -16.75 -7.97 -1.39
N ALA A 361 -15.64 -7.24 -1.54
CA ALA A 361 -15.38 -6.05 -0.73
C ALA A 361 -16.46 -4.98 -0.96
N ALA A 362 -16.81 -4.69 -2.20
CA ALA A 362 -17.88 -3.73 -2.49
C ALA A 362 -19.24 -4.17 -1.94
N ALA A 363 -19.57 -5.47 -2.01
CA ALA A 363 -20.80 -6.02 -1.45
C ALA A 363 -20.85 -5.90 0.07
N GLN A 364 -19.76 -6.17 0.77
CA GLN A 364 -19.71 -6.04 2.23
C GLN A 364 -19.73 -4.58 2.69
N LEU A 365 -19.20 -3.66 1.88
CA LEU A 365 -19.03 -2.25 2.22
C LEU A 365 -20.09 -1.31 1.61
N HIS A 366 -21.04 -1.80 0.81
CA HIS A 366 -21.98 -0.96 0.06
C HIS A 366 -22.83 -0.03 0.94
N GLU A 367 -22.97 -0.33 2.23
CA GLU A 367 -23.79 0.38 3.21
C GLU A 367 -23.01 1.23 4.23
N ILE A 368 -21.68 1.33 4.14
CA ILE A 368 -20.90 2.15 5.11
C ILE A 368 -21.36 3.63 5.14
N GLY A 369 -21.87 4.13 4.02
CA GLY A 369 -22.38 5.50 3.91
C GLY A 369 -23.71 5.75 4.64
N LEU A 370 -24.41 4.70 5.10
CA LEU A 370 -25.66 4.85 5.87
C LEU A 370 -25.45 5.56 7.21
N LEU A 371 -24.24 5.50 7.76
CA LEU A 371 -23.89 6.23 8.98
C LEU A 371 -23.96 7.76 8.77
N ILE A 372 -23.79 8.22 7.54
CA ILE A 372 -23.88 9.65 7.19
C ILE A 372 -25.34 10.03 6.94
N GLU A 373 -25.97 9.43 5.92
CA GLU A 373 -27.38 9.69 5.56
C GLU A 373 -27.90 8.63 4.57
N TYR A 374 -29.22 8.43 4.51
CA TYR A 374 -29.85 7.37 3.70
C TYR A 374 -30.06 7.71 2.20
N LYS A 375 -30.52 8.91 1.83
CA LYS A 375 -30.92 9.25 0.46
C LYS A 375 -29.78 9.07 -0.54
N GLN A 376 -28.56 9.46 -0.17
CA GLN A 376 -27.39 9.39 -1.05
C GLN A 376 -26.27 8.49 -0.49
N TYR A 377 -26.60 7.47 0.31
CA TYR A 377 -25.61 6.64 0.99
C TYR A 377 -24.59 5.96 0.06
N HIS A 378 -24.94 5.72 -1.22
CA HIS A 378 -24.01 5.20 -2.22
C HIS A 378 -22.87 6.17 -2.53
N LYS A 379 -23.17 7.48 -2.61
CA LYS A 379 -22.16 8.53 -2.77
C LYS A 379 -21.33 8.71 -1.50
N HIS A 380 -21.96 8.62 -0.33
CA HIS A 380 -21.25 8.67 0.95
C HIS A 380 -20.33 7.47 1.15
N THR A 381 -20.77 6.28 0.71
CA THR A 381 -19.95 5.07 0.66
C THR A 381 -18.74 5.28 -0.24
N ALA A 382 -18.96 5.75 -1.46
CA ALA A 382 -17.87 6.06 -2.39
C ALA A 382 -16.89 7.07 -1.79
N TYR A 383 -17.40 8.16 -1.23
CA TYR A 383 -16.59 9.19 -0.57
C TYR A 383 -15.74 8.62 0.57
N ILE A 384 -16.32 7.80 1.45
CA ILE A 384 -15.57 7.15 2.54
C ILE A 384 -14.47 6.25 1.97
N LEU A 385 -14.81 5.42 0.97
CA LEU A 385 -13.85 4.52 0.35
C LEU A 385 -12.72 5.30 -0.31
N GLU A 386 -13.00 6.29 -1.16
CA GLU A 386 -12.01 7.11 -1.87
C GLU A 386 -11.03 7.85 -0.94
N ASN A 387 -11.46 8.16 0.27
CA ASN A 387 -10.70 8.96 1.23
C ASN A 387 -10.15 8.16 2.42
N THR A 388 -10.28 6.83 2.40
CA THR A 388 -9.77 5.95 3.46
C THR A 388 -8.86 4.88 2.88
N ASP A 389 -7.67 4.73 3.46
CA ASP A 389 -6.73 3.68 3.05
C ASP A 389 -7.37 2.28 3.15
N MET A 390 -7.16 1.45 2.11
CA MET A 390 -7.62 0.06 2.06
C MET A 390 -6.43 -0.92 1.94
N PRO A 391 -5.70 -1.21 3.03
CA PRO A 391 -4.59 -2.16 3.01
C PRO A 391 -4.97 -3.50 2.37
N GLY A 392 -4.09 -4.06 1.55
CA GLY A 392 -4.37 -5.29 0.79
C GLY A 392 -5.11 -5.05 -0.54
N PHE A 393 -5.47 -3.82 -0.89
CA PHE A 393 -5.95 -3.45 -2.22
C PHE A 393 -4.99 -2.43 -2.85
N SER A 394 -4.60 -2.64 -4.10
CA SER A 394 -3.83 -1.65 -4.87
C SER A 394 -4.67 -0.40 -5.16
N GLN A 395 -4.05 0.71 -5.53
CA GLN A 395 -4.74 1.95 -5.89
C GLN A 395 -5.75 1.75 -7.04
N SER A 396 -5.40 0.91 -8.02
CA SER A 396 -6.29 0.58 -9.14
C SER A 396 -7.51 -0.24 -8.69
N GLU A 397 -7.30 -1.23 -7.83
CA GLU A 397 -8.35 -2.07 -7.24
C GLU A 397 -9.28 -1.24 -6.33
N HIS A 398 -8.71 -0.36 -5.52
CA HIS A 398 -9.44 0.53 -4.62
C HIS A 398 -10.37 1.47 -5.38
N LYS A 399 -9.90 2.08 -6.47
CA LYS A 399 -10.74 2.91 -7.36
C LYS A 399 -11.91 2.12 -7.95
N VAL A 400 -11.71 0.86 -8.32
CA VAL A 400 -12.79 -0.01 -8.81
C VAL A 400 -13.83 -0.25 -7.71
N ILE A 401 -13.42 -0.60 -6.49
CA ILE A 401 -14.34 -0.83 -5.35
C ILE A 401 -15.17 0.43 -5.08
N ALA A 402 -14.54 1.59 -5.00
CA ALA A 402 -15.24 2.86 -4.78
C ALA A 402 -16.24 3.16 -5.92
N ALA A 403 -15.84 2.98 -7.17
CA ALA A 403 -16.70 3.26 -8.32
C ALA A 403 -17.93 2.34 -8.37
N ILE A 404 -17.76 1.03 -8.15
CA ILE A 404 -18.89 0.09 -8.15
C ILE A 404 -19.79 0.28 -6.92
N ALA A 405 -19.22 0.63 -5.76
CA ALA A 405 -19.99 0.97 -4.57
C ALA A 405 -20.73 2.30 -4.73
N ASN A 406 -20.22 3.27 -5.49
CA ASN A 406 -20.97 4.47 -5.86
C ASN A 406 -22.17 4.13 -6.75
N ALA A 407 -21.96 3.24 -7.71
CA ALA A 407 -22.94 2.91 -8.75
C ALA A 407 -23.85 1.72 -8.40
N HIS A 408 -23.86 1.23 -7.16
CA HIS A 408 -24.64 0.04 -6.77
C HIS A 408 -26.17 0.28 -6.66
N ARG A 409 -26.63 1.53 -6.75
CA ARG A 409 -28.06 1.88 -6.78
C ARG A 409 -28.28 3.20 -7.51
N SER A 410 -29.54 3.55 -7.74
CA SER A 410 -29.95 4.79 -8.43
C SER A 410 -29.47 4.88 -9.89
N ASP A 411 -29.70 6.03 -10.55
CA ASP A 411 -29.21 6.30 -11.90
C ASP A 411 -27.67 6.29 -11.96
N ILE A 412 -27.13 5.69 -13.02
CA ILE A 412 -25.70 5.67 -13.32
C ILE A 412 -25.46 6.60 -14.51
N GLN A 413 -24.44 7.47 -14.42
CA GLN A 413 -24.09 8.34 -15.53
C GLN A 413 -23.30 7.57 -16.60
N LYS A 414 -23.57 7.86 -17.88
CA LYS A 414 -22.79 7.28 -18.97
C LYS A 414 -21.33 7.74 -18.85
N GLY A 415 -20.40 6.79 -18.90
CA GLY A 415 -18.97 7.05 -18.75
C GLY A 415 -18.45 7.08 -17.30
N SER A 416 -19.27 6.73 -16.28
CA SER A 416 -18.84 6.72 -14.88
C SER A 416 -17.63 5.81 -14.57
N PHE A 417 -17.24 4.92 -15.49
CA PHE A 417 -16.11 3.99 -15.32
C PHE A 417 -14.93 4.30 -16.25
N ASP A 418 -14.99 5.35 -17.07
CA ASP A 418 -14.00 5.63 -18.12
C ASP A 418 -12.62 5.96 -17.52
N THR A 419 -12.60 6.57 -16.33
CA THR A 419 -11.38 6.91 -15.59
C THR A 419 -10.65 5.71 -14.99
N LEU A 420 -11.25 4.51 -15.03
CA LEU A 420 -10.65 3.27 -14.52
C LEU A 420 -9.72 2.57 -15.53
N GLY A 421 -9.58 3.11 -16.74
CA GLY A 421 -8.70 2.57 -17.78
C GLY A 421 -9.03 1.12 -18.13
N ALA A 422 -8.04 0.23 -18.05
CA ALA A 422 -8.20 -1.20 -18.35
C ALA A 422 -9.25 -1.90 -17.46
N ASN A 423 -9.54 -1.34 -16.28
CA ASN A 423 -10.52 -1.91 -15.34
C ASN A 423 -11.96 -1.45 -15.62
N SER A 424 -12.20 -0.58 -16.61
CA SER A 424 -13.54 -0.03 -16.90
C SER A 424 -14.56 -1.14 -17.19
N LYS A 425 -14.25 -2.07 -18.12
CA LYS A 425 -15.18 -3.15 -18.47
C LYS A 425 -15.41 -4.12 -17.30
N LEU A 426 -14.37 -4.43 -16.52
CA LEU A 426 -14.50 -5.23 -15.31
C LEU A 426 -15.46 -4.58 -14.32
N ALA A 427 -15.30 -3.27 -14.03
CA ALA A 427 -16.20 -2.54 -13.12
C ALA A 427 -17.67 -2.58 -13.58
N GLN A 428 -17.93 -2.52 -14.89
CA GLN A 428 -19.28 -2.65 -15.45
C GLN A 428 -19.89 -4.04 -15.18
N TYR A 429 -19.11 -5.11 -15.30
CA TYR A 429 -19.58 -6.47 -14.95
C TYR A 429 -19.89 -6.58 -13.45
N LEU A 430 -18.96 -6.14 -12.61
CA LEU A 430 -19.09 -6.23 -11.15
C LEU A 430 -20.29 -5.44 -10.63
N VAL A 431 -20.50 -4.20 -11.12
CA VAL A 431 -21.62 -3.37 -10.65
C VAL A 431 -22.98 -3.97 -11.04
N ARG A 432 -23.10 -4.59 -12.23
CA ARG A 432 -24.37 -5.21 -12.65
C ARG A 432 -24.78 -6.35 -11.72
N LEU A 433 -23.83 -7.19 -11.29
CA LEU A 433 -24.09 -8.25 -10.31
C LEU A 433 -24.44 -7.67 -8.94
N LEU A 434 -23.67 -6.69 -8.47
CA LEU A 434 -23.88 -6.06 -7.16
C LEU A 434 -25.26 -5.42 -7.06
N ARG A 435 -25.71 -4.72 -8.10
CA ARG A 435 -27.04 -4.09 -8.16
C ARG A 435 -28.16 -5.11 -8.01
N ILE A 436 -28.09 -6.22 -8.74
CA ILE A 436 -29.06 -7.32 -8.63
C ILE A 436 -29.05 -7.89 -7.21
N ALA A 437 -27.88 -8.20 -6.65
CA ALA A 437 -27.77 -8.76 -5.31
C ALA A 437 -28.32 -7.84 -4.21
N VAL A 438 -28.10 -6.52 -4.32
CA VAL A 438 -28.65 -5.52 -3.39
C VAL A 438 -30.17 -5.48 -3.45
N ILE A 439 -30.77 -5.47 -4.65
CA ILE A 439 -32.23 -5.47 -4.82
C ILE A 439 -32.83 -6.73 -4.22
N LEU A 440 -32.26 -7.90 -4.52
CA LEU A 440 -32.74 -9.19 -4.01
C LEU A 440 -32.60 -9.33 -2.49
N SER A 441 -31.71 -8.55 -1.87
CA SER A 441 -31.47 -8.56 -0.42
C SER A 441 -32.20 -7.45 0.34
N MET A 442 -33.05 -6.64 -0.32
CA MET A 442 -33.63 -5.44 0.30
C MET A 442 -34.54 -5.69 1.50
N ARG A 443 -35.08 -6.91 1.64
CA ARG A 443 -35.94 -7.31 2.77
C ARG A 443 -35.17 -7.48 4.08
N ARG A 444 -33.84 -7.53 4.05
CA ARG A 444 -32.96 -7.71 5.22
C ARG A 444 -33.23 -8.96 6.07
N GLN A 445 -33.94 -9.94 5.54
CA GLN A 445 -34.24 -11.21 6.20
C GLN A 445 -33.73 -12.36 5.34
N ASP A 446 -33.34 -13.45 6.00
CA ASP A 446 -32.84 -14.67 5.35
C ASP A 446 -33.97 -15.57 4.82
N ASP A 447 -35.19 -15.04 4.76
CA ASP A 447 -36.34 -15.69 4.15
C ASP A 447 -35.98 -16.17 2.74
N VAL A 448 -36.41 -17.38 2.42
CA VAL A 448 -35.95 -18.21 1.30
C VAL A 448 -36.19 -17.50 -0.05
N LEU A 449 -35.20 -16.76 -0.54
CA LEU A 449 -35.10 -16.47 -1.97
C LEU A 449 -35.24 -17.82 -2.70
N PRO A 450 -36.08 -17.90 -3.75
CA PRO A 450 -36.20 -19.13 -4.51
C PRO A 450 -34.85 -19.45 -5.14
N LYS A 451 -34.71 -20.66 -5.71
CA LYS A 451 -33.58 -20.91 -6.59
C LYS A 451 -33.62 -19.87 -7.73
N ILE A 452 -32.57 -19.07 -7.81
CA ILE A 452 -32.36 -18.04 -8.83
C ILE A 452 -31.35 -18.57 -9.83
N GLU A 453 -31.68 -18.47 -11.10
CA GLU A 453 -30.79 -18.83 -12.21
C GLU A 453 -30.41 -17.57 -12.98
N LEU A 454 -29.11 -17.29 -13.07
CA LEU A 454 -28.55 -16.19 -13.84
C LEU A 454 -27.71 -16.76 -14.99
N SER A 455 -28.01 -16.35 -16.21
CA SER A 455 -27.23 -16.74 -17.39
C SER A 455 -26.82 -15.51 -18.20
N VAL A 456 -25.74 -15.64 -18.97
CA VAL A 456 -25.24 -14.59 -19.85
C VAL A 456 -25.27 -15.07 -21.29
N GLU A 457 -25.93 -14.31 -22.16
CA GLU A 457 -25.93 -14.54 -23.60
C GLU A 457 -25.68 -13.20 -24.31
N ASN A 458 -24.61 -13.09 -25.12
CA ASN A 458 -24.27 -11.87 -25.86
C ASN A 458 -24.26 -10.59 -24.98
N ASP A 459 -23.64 -10.66 -23.79
CA ASP A 459 -23.57 -9.59 -22.76
C ASP A 459 -24.93 -9.19 -22.14
N THR A 460 -25.99 -9.95 -22.45
CA THR A 460 -27.33 -9.85 -21.84
C THR A 460 -27.40 -10.76 -20.62
N LEU A 461 -27.81 -10.20 -19.48
CA LEU A 461 -28.12 -10.97 -18.28
C LEU A 461 -29.58 -11.45 -18.35
N ASP A 462 -29.80 -12.75 -18.21
CA ASP A 462 -31.13 -13.36 -18.08
C ASP A 462 -31.28 -13.94 -16.67
N LEU A 463 -32.13 -13.29 -15.86
CA LEU A 463 -32.39 -13.60 -14.46
C LEU A 463 -33.75 -14.31 -14.33
N LYS A 464 -33.72 -15.59 -13.95
CA LYS A 464 -34.90 -16.45 -13.83
C LYS A 464 -35.21 -16.81 -12.39
N PHE A 465 -36.50 -16.81 -12.06
CA PHE A 465 -37.02 -17.23 -10.75
C PHE A 465 -37.84 -18.51 -10.85
N ALA A 466 -37.71 -19.40 -9.88
CA ALA A 466 -38.57 -20.58 -9.81
C ALA A 466 -40.06 -20.22 -9.56
N ASN A 467 -40.98 -21.01 -10.12
CA ASN A 467 -42.39 -21.12 -9.72
C ASN A 467 -43.20 -19.82 -9.57
N ASN A 468 -43.31 -18.96 -10.60
CA ASN A 468 -44.12 -17.73 -10.57
C ASN A 468 -43.80 -16.78 -9.39
N TRP A 469 -42.67 -16.96 -8.68
CA TRP A 469 -42.39 -16.31 -7.40
C TRP A 469 -42.44 -14.78 -7.47
N LEU A 470 -42.00 -14.19 -8.60
CA LEU A 470 -42.09 -12.75 -8.83
C LEU A 470 -43.53 -12.21 -8.82
N LYS A 471 -44.53 -13.01 -9.21
CA LYS A 471 -45.95 -12.61 -9.17
C LYS A 471 -46.44 -12.43 -7.73
N GLU A 472 -45.90 -13.21 -6.80
CA GLU A 472 -46.22 -13.13 -5.37
C GLU A 472 -45.43 -12.01 -4.67
N HIS A 473 -44.40 -11.45 -5.32
CA HIS A 473 -43.51 -10.42 -4.79
C HIS A 473 -43.50 -9.16 -5.67
N PRO A 474 -44.63 -8.43 -5.78
CA PRO A 474 -44.81 -7.34 -6.75
C PRO A 474 -43.83 -6.17 -6.54
N LEU A 475 -43.43 -5.89 -5.29
CA LEU A 475 -42.41 -4.87 -5.01
C LEU A 475 -41.07 -5.26 -5.63
N MET A 476 -40.62 -6.51 -5.45
CA MET A 476 -39.35 -6.97 -6.00
C MET A 476 -39.39 -7.02 -7.53
N ALA A 477 -40.51 -7.46 -8.11
CA ALA A 477 -40.71 -7.42 -9.56
C ALA A 477 -40.61 -5.99 -10.11
N SER A 478 -41.23 -5.02 -9.44
CA SER A 478 -41.15 -3.60 -9.82
C SER A 478 -39.72 -3.05 -9.76
N GLU A 479 -38.98 -3.36 -8.69
CA GLU A 479 -37.59 -2.91 -8.50
C GLU A 479 -36.65 -3.52 -9.57
N LEU A 480 -36.80 -4.81 -9.89
CA LEU A 480 -36.03 -5.47 -10.94
C LEU A 480 -36.36 -4.94 -12.35
N GLN A 481 -37.64 -4.61 -12.61
CA GLN A 481 -38.04 -3.97 -13.86
C GLN A 481 -37.48 -2.55 -13.98
N GLN A 482 -37.46 -1.79 -12.87
CA GLN A 482 -36.81 -0.49 -12.84
C GLN A 482 -35.32 -0.62 -13.09
N GLU A 483 -34.65 -1.59 -12.47
CA GLU A 483 -33.24 -1.88 -12.70
C GLU A 483 -32.94 -2.23 -14.17
N SER A 484 -33.77 -3.07 -14.81
CA SER A 484 -33.66 -3.36 -16.25
C SER A 484 -33.69 -2.08 -17.10
N LYS A 485 -34.61 -1.15 -16.80
CA LYS A 485 -34.68 0.16 -17.47
C LYS A 485 -33.42 0.99 -17.23
N LEU A 486 -32.89 1.02 -16.00
CA LEU A 486 -31.66 1.75 -15.68
C LEU A 486 -30.46 1.20 -16.44
N GLN A 487 -30.28 -0.12 -16.47
CA GLN A 487 -29.23 -0.78 -17.25
C GLN A 487 -29.36 -0.47 -18.75
N SER A 488 -30.59 -0.46 -19.28
CA SER A 488 -30.83 -0.18 -20.70
C SER A 488 -30.38 1.21 -21.14
N LYS A 489 -30.44 2.23 -20.25
CA LYS A 489 -29.93 3.59 -20.53
C LYS A 489 -28.42 3.61 -20.82
N LEU A 490 -27.68 2.62 -20.31
CA LEU A 490 -26.25 2.45 -20.53
C LEU A 490 -25.92 1.46 -21.66
N GLY A 491 -26.93 0.90 -22.32
CA GLY A 491 -26.76 -0.15 -23.34
C GLY A 491 -26.58 -1.55 -22.75
N TRP A 492 -26.79 -1.73 -21.44
CA TRP A 492 -26.74 -3.03 -20.79
C TRP A 492 -28.14 -3.67 -20.77
N LYS A 493 -28.23 -4.95 -21.14
CA LYS A 493 -29.51 -5.68 -21.16
C LYS A 493 -29.64 -6.60 -19.96
N LEU A 494 -30.72 -6.43 -19.21
CA LEU A 494 -31.16 -7.31 -18.12
C LEU A 494 -32.60 -7.74 -18.40
N ILE A 495 -32.78 -9.04 -18.59
CA ILE A 495 -34.07 -9.70 -18.77
C ILE A 495 -34.42 -10.37 -17.44
N VAL A 496 -35.66 -10.20 -16.99
CA VAL A 496 -36.17 -10.70 -15.71
C VAL A 496 -37.39 -11.58 -16.02
N ASN A 497 -37.27 -12.87 -15.75
CA ASN A 497 -38.18 -13.93 -16.18
C ASN A 497 -38.75 -14.77 -15.02
#